data_AF-A0A7J6TCC5-F1
#
_entry.id   AF-A0A7J6TCC5-F1
#
_cell.length_a   1.000
_cell.length_b   1.000
_cell.length_c   1.000
_cell.angle_alpha   90.00
_cell.angle_beta   90.00
_cell.angle_gamma   90.00
#
_symmetry.space_group_name_H-M   'P 1'
#
loop_
_entity.id
_entity.type
_entity.pdbx_description
1 polymer ?
#
loop_
_entity_poly.entity_id
_entity_poly.type
_entity_poly.pdbx_seq_one_letter_code
_entity_poly.pdbx_strand_id
1 'polypeptide(L)'
;MDDYTKVDKDGRVSGEGDRLYHIHFKLFQHVQKSWQGYDAYARVCMAVGTNQLLLTLCIFALGSTLIGDRQPWAAWVFIVVVATGAMLHFRINLTLTKWELIIMVALIYAAPLTAGVAATMDYAGWITAGRVWALISFILNDLWMCFVFAQAMESRGGLPEKFNTVDISSDVMSDNSMQHFVKDELHDLGIDTKNPGDFLWGTSNLTKDSPPEEILKEKCEDEERELEKIFAAENDGSGGKLSAMQQSKLANLKKDFEKIRYCFWDGWRFGLIEITA
;
A
#
# COMPACT_ATOMS: atom_id res chain seq x y z
N MET A 1 -17.45 -3.33 -44.94
CA MET A 1 -16.84 -2.16 -44.25
C MET A 1 -15.40 -2.57 -44.14
N ASP A 2 -14.68 -2.25 -45.21
CA ASP A 2 -13.50 -2.99 -45.61
C ASP A 2 -12.30 -2.35 -44.92
N ASP A 3 -11.65 -3.15 -44.07
CA ASP A 3 -10.51 -2.77 -43.27
C ASP A 3 -9.31 -2.54 -44.21
N TYR A 4 -9.06 -1.28 -44.55
CA TYR A 4 -7.96 -0.88 -45.42
C TYR A 4 -6.64 -1.04 -44.69
N THR A 5 -6.07 -2.24 -44.77
CA THR A 5 -4.67 -2.50 -44.46
C THR A 5 -3.81 -1.80 -45.50
N LYS A 6 -3.36 -0.57 -45.20
CA LYS A 6 -2.33 0.10 -45.98
C LYS A 6 -1.02 -0.68 -45.83
N VAL A 7 -0.69 -1.45 -46.87
CA VAL A 7 0.61 -2.08 -47.01
C VAL A 7 1.56 -1.00 -47.51
N ASP A 8 2.62 -0.72 -46.74
CA ASP A 8 3.65 0.23 -47.17
C ASP A 8 4.38 -0.31 -48.41
N LYS A 9 4.99 0.58 -49.19
CA LYS A 9 5.69 0.20 -50.45
C LYS A 9 6.79 -0.86 -50.26
N ASP A 10 7.23 -1.06 -49.03
CA ASP A 10 8.26 -2.02 -48.64
C ASP A 10 7.70 -3.40 -48.28
N GLY A 11 6.39 -3.62 -48.44
CA GLY A 11 5.72 -4.88 -48.11
C GLY A 11 5.54 -5.15 -46.61
N ARG A 12 5.96 -4.20 -45.74
CA ARG A 12 5.64 -4.24 -44.31
C ARG A 12 4.23 -3.73 -44.08
N VAL A 13 3.44 -4.51 -43.35
CA VAL A 13 2.15 -4.08 -42.82
C VAL A 13 2.47 -3.05 -41.72
N SER A 14 2.29 -1.78 -42.04
CA SER A 14 2.74 -0.60 -41.28
C SER A 14 1.93 -0.35 -39.98
N GLY A 15 1.57 -1.41 -39.25
CA GLY A 15 0.75 -1.30 -38.03
C GLY A 15 0.83 -2.47 -37.06
N GLU A 16 1.51 -3.56 -37.41
CA GLU A 16 1.65 -4.71 -36.50
C GLU A 16 2.64 -4.43 -35.36
N GLY A 17 3.69 -3.65 -35.63
CA GLY A 17 4.63 -3.18 -34.61
C GLY A 17 3.98 -2.26 -33.58
N ASP A 18 3.19 -1.29 -34.04
CA ASP A 18 2.56 -0.28 -33.16
C ASP A 18 1.55 -0.93 -32.21
N ARG A 19 0.74 -1.89 -32.67
CA ARG A 19 -0.17 -2.65 -31.80
C ARG A 19 0.55 -3.41 -30.70
N LEU A 20 1.70 -4.01 -31.01
CA LEU A 20 2.50 -4.72 -30.03
C LEU A 20 3.02 -3.74 -28.96
N TYR A 21 3.56 -2.59 -29.35
CA TYR A 21 4.00 -1.56 -28.40
C TYR A 21 2.87 -1.10 -27.46
N HIS A 22 1.66 -0.88 -27.99
CA HIS A 22 0.50 -0.48 -27.19
C HIS A 22 0.08 -1.54 -26.17
N ILE A 23 0.07 -2.82 -26.56
CA ILE A 23 -0.26 -3.92 -25.63
C ILE A 23 0.78 -4.02 -24.52
N HIS A 24 2.07 -3.96 -24.87
CA HIS A 24 3.16 -4.01 -23.89
C HIS A 24 3.11 -2.83 -22.91
N PHE A 25 2.83 -1.62 -23.41
CA PHE A 25 2.71 -0.43 -22.59
C PHE A 25 1.50 -0.50 -21.64
N LYS A 26 0.33 -0.96 -22.12
CA LYS A 26 -0.85 -1.16 -21.27
C LYS A 26 -0.61 -2.21 -20.19
N LEU A 27 0.09 -3.30 -20.51
CA LEU A 27 0.46 -4.32 -19.52
C LEU A 27 1.42 -3.74 -18.47
N PHE A 28 2.43 -2.98 -18.90
CA PHE A 28 3.36 -2.32 -17.98
C PHE A 28 2.64 -1.32 -17.06
N GLN A 29 1.74 -0.49 -17.60
CA GLN A 29 0.91 0.43 -16.81
C GLN A 29 0.05 -0.31 -15.78
N HIS A 30 -0.55 -1.44 -16.18
CA HIS A 30 -1.35 -2.25 -15.26
C HIS A 30 -0.52 -2.81 -14.11
N VAL A 31 0.67 -3.35 -14.41
CA VAL A 31 1.61 -3.83 -13.39
C VAL A 31 2.06 -2.67 -12.50
N GLN A 32 2.45 -1.53 -13.07
CA GLN A 32 2.89 -0.36 -12.31
C GLN A 32 1.79 0.14 -11.34
N LYS A 33 0.52 0.13 -11.77
CA LYS A 33 -0.62 0.49 -10.92
C LYS A 33 -0.78 -0.49 -9.74
N SER A 34 -0.57 -1.78 -9.96
CA SER A 34 -0.57 -2.78 -8.88
C SER A 34 0.58 -2.58 -7.89
N TRP A 35 1.75 -2.10 -8.35
CA TRP A 35 2.92 -1.86 -7.51
C TRP A 35 2.84 -0.55 -6.71
N GLN A 36 2.06 0.43 -7.17
CA GLN A 36 1.91 1.72 -6.51
C GLN A 36 1.29 1.60 -5.10
N GLY A 37 0.35 0.67 -4.90
CA GLY A 37 -0.23 0.41 -3.58
C GLY A 37 0.80 -0.13 -2.58
N TYR A 38 1.67 -1.06 -3.02
CA TYR A 38 2.75 -1.59 -2.20
C TYR A 38 3.80 -0.54 -1.84
N ASP A 39 4.18 0.31 -2.80
CA ASP A 39 5.11 1.43 -2.56
C ASP A 39 4.53 2.44 -1.55
N ALA A 40 3.25 2.78 -1.67
CA ALA A 40 2.56 3.64 -0.72
C ALA A 40 2.59 3.04 0.70
N TYR A 41 2.23 1.77 0.86
CA TYR A 41 2.25 1.10 2.17
C TYR A 41 3.66 1.00 2.77
N ALA A 42 4.68 0.71 1.94
CA ALA A 42 6.07 0.68 2.37
C ALA A 42 6.53 2.05 2.91
N ARG A 43 6.11 3.15 2.29
CA ARG A 43 6.38 4.51 2.79
C ARG A 43 5.70 4.79 4.11
N VAL A 44 4.42 4.42 4.26
CA VAL A 44 3.70 4.56 5.53
C VAL A 44 4.44 3.80 6.63
N CYS A 45 4.79 2.53 6.38
CA CYS A 45 5.51 1.69 7.34
C CYS A 45 6.87 2.29 7.72
N MET A 46 7.66 2.76 6.75
CA MET A 46 8.94 3.41 6.99
C MET A 46 8.77 4.71 7.79
N ALA A 47 7.75 5.52 7.46
CA ALA A 47 7.47 6.78 8.13
C ALA A 47 7.11 6.55 9.61
N VAL A 48 6.20 5.62 9.86
CA VAL A 48 5.76 5.23 11.22
C VAL A 48 6.91 4.62 12.01
N GLY A 49 7.64 3.67 11.42
CA GLY A 49 8.77 2.99 12.06
C GLY A 49 9.90 3.96 12.44
N THR A 50 10.27 4.87 11.53
CA THR A 50 11.30 5.89 11.79
C THR A 50 10.85 6.85 12.89
N ASN A 51 9.57 7.22 12.94
CA ASN A 51 9.07 8.04 14.02
C ASN A 51 9.12 7.33 15.38
N GLN A 52 8.75 6.05 15.44
CA GLN A 52 8.86 5.26 16.66
C GLN A 52 10.30 5.08 17.12
N LEU A 53 11.23 4.93 16.17
CA LEU A 53 12.65 4.92 16.46
C LEU A 53 13.11 6.25 17.08
N LEU A 54 12.69 7.39 16.52
CA LEU A 54 13.04 8.72 17.05
C LEU A 54 12.47 8.94 18.46
N LEU A 55 11.21 8.57 18.72
CA LEU A 55 10.63 8.66 20.06
C LEU A 55 11.33 7.73 21.06
N THR A 56 11.70 6.52 20.63
CA THR A 56 12.46 5.58 21.47
C THR A 56 13.84 6.15 21.80
N LEU A 57 14.54 6.73 20.82
CA LEU A 57 15.83 7.42 21.04
C LEU A 57 15.68 8.62 21.98
N CYS A 58 14.57 9.35 21.91
CA CYS A 58 14.26 10.44 22.83
C CYS A 58 14.18 9.95 24.29
N ILE A 59 13.42 8.88 24.54
CA ILE A 59 13.27 8.29 25.87
C ILE A 59 14.59 7.66 26.36
N PHE A 60 15.31 6.98 25.47
CA PHE A 60 16.61 6.39 25.78
C PHE A 60 17.64 7.46 26.18
N ALA A 61 17.73 8.54 25.41
CA ALA A 61 18.64 9.64 25.70
C ALA A 61 18.26 10.36 27.00
N LEU A 62 16.96 10.55 27.25
CA LEU A 62 16.44 11.09 28.50
C LEU A 62 16.88 10.24 29.70
N GLY A 63 16.73 8.92 29.62
CA GLY A 63 17.22 8.00 30.64
C GLY A 63 18.74 8.07 30.85
N SER A 64 19.51 8.05 29.75
CA SER A 64 20.98 8.07 29.81
C SER A 64 21.55 9.37 30.39
N THR A 65 21.02 10.53 29.98
CA THR A 65 21.49 11.86 30.41
C THR A 65 21.06 12.18 31.83
N LEU A 66 19.86 11.75 32.24
CA LEU A 66 19.37 12.02 33.59
C LEU A 66 20.02 11.11 34.63
N ILE A 67 20.15 9.81 34.35
CA ILE A 67 20.75 8.84 35.28
C ILE A 67 22.28 8.98 35.31
N GLY A 68 22.90 9.16 34.14
CA GLY A 68 24.36 9.24 34.01
C GLY A 68 24.92 10.57 34.49
N ASP A 69 24.50 11.67 33.85
CA ASP A 69 25.16 12.97 34.00
C ASP A 69 24.49 13.89 35.02
N ARG A 70 23.27 13.56 35.48
CA ARG A 70 22.46 14.39 36.39
C ARG A 70 22.26 15.83 35.90
N GLN A 71 22.22 16.02 34.57
CA GLN A 71 22.00 17.33 33.95
C GLN A 71 20.61 17.41 33.32
N PRO A 72 19.56 17.83 34.06
CA PRO A 72 18.19 17.85 33.55
C PRO A 72 18.02 18.80 32.36
N TRP A 73 18.76 19.91 32.32
CA TRP A 73 18.72 20.87 31.22
C TRP A 73 19.14 20.26 29.89
N ALA A 74 20.18 19.41 29.88
CA ALA A 74 20.63 18.73 28.68
C ALA A 74 19.56 17.76 28.16
N ALA A 75 18.89 17.03 29.07
CA ALA A 75 17.80 16.12 28.72
C ALA A 75 16.62 16.86 28.05
N TRP A 76 16.21 18.02 28.59
CA TRP A 76 15.13 18.83 27.99
C TRP A 76 15.46 19.33 26.60
N VAL A 77 16.70 19.79 26.37
CA VAL A 77 17.13 20.22 25.03
C VAL A 77 17.06 19.06 24.04
N PHE A 78 17.52 17.87 24.46
CA PHE A 78 17.46 16.68 23.61
C PHE A 78 16.03 16.30 23.23
N ILE A 79 15.10 16.35 24.20
CA ILE A 79 13.67 16.09 23.97
C ILE A 79 13.13 17.03 22.90
N VAL A 80 13.38 18.33 23.02
CA VAL A 80 12.87 19.33 22.06
C VAL A 80 13.46 19.09 20.67
N VAL A 81 14.76 18.83 20.57
CA VAL A 81 15.44 18.62 19.28
C VAL A 81 14.91 17.37 18.58
N VAL A 82 14.81 16.24 19.28
CA VAL A 82 14.34 14.98 18.68
C VAL A 82 12.84 15.03 18.37
N ALA A 83 12.02 15.61 19.25
CA ALA A 83 10.59 15.82 18.97
C ALA A 83 10.37 16.72 17.76
N THR A 84 11.19 17.77 17.58
CA THR A 84 11.14 18.63 16.39
C THR A 84 11.50 17.84 15.13
N GLY A 85 12.53 16.99 15.18
CA GLY A 85 12.92 16.13 14.07
C GLY A 85 11.82 15.13 13.70
N ALA A 86 11.17 14.52 14.70
CA ALA A 86 10.04 13.61 14.52
C ALA A 86 8.84 14.32 13.87
N MET A 87 8.53 15.54 14.30
CA MET A 87 7.46 16.36 13.72
C MET A 87 7.76 16.74 12.26
N LEU A 88 8.99 17.18 11.97
CA LEU A 88 9.42 17.53 10.62
C LEU A 88 9.33 16.32 9.69
N HIS A 89 9.78 15.15 10.16
CA HIS A 89 9.71 13.91 9.42
C HIS A 89 8.27 13.54 9.06
N PHE A 90 7.33 13.62 10.00
CA PHE A 90 5.92 13.35 9.70
C PHE A 90 5.29 14.39 8.78
N ARG A 91 5.65 15.67 8.94
CA ARG A 91 5.14 16.76 8.08
C ARG A 91 5.54 16.59 6.61
N ILE A 92 6.68 15.99 6.32
CA ILE A 92 7.12 15.71 4.95
C ILE A 92 6.29 14.58 4.32
N ASN A 93 5.88 13.59 5.13
CA ASN A 93 5.21 12.39 4.65
C ASN A 93 3.66 12.52 4.56
N LEU A 94 3.06 13.48 5.27
CA LEU A 94 1.61 13.61 5.38
C LEU A 94 1.09 14.97 4.90
N THR A 95 0.00 14.96 4.13
CA THR A 95 -0.79 16.13 3.76
C THR A 95 -2.02 16.25 4.65
N LEU A 96 -1.82 16.71 5.88
CA LEU A 96 -2.89 16.88 6.86
C LEU A 96 -3.61 18.23 6.72
N THR A 97 -4.90 18.24 7.07
CA THR A 97 -5.62 19.49 7.28
C THR A 97 -5.05 20.27 8.47
N LYS A 98 -5.28 21.59 8.54
CA LYS A 98 -4.73 22.44 9.61
C LYS A 98 -5.10 21.95 11.01
N TRP A 99 -6.34 21.45 11.19
CA TRP A 99 -6.82 20.95 12.48
C TRP A 99 -6.16 19.64 12.88
N GLU A 100 -6.06 18.70 11.95
CA GLU A 100 -5.36 17.43 12.20
C GLU A 100 -3.89 17.67 12.48
N LEU A 101 -3.26 18.64 11.81
CA LEU A 101 -1.87 19.01 12.04
C LEU A 101 -1.67 19.55 13.46
N ILE A 102 -2.58 20.39 13.97
CA ILE A 102 -2.51 20.88 15.36
C ILE A 102 -2.63 19.74 16.36
N ILE A 103 -3.58 18.82 16.14
CA ILE A 103 -3.76 17.63 16.98
C ILE A 103 -2.49 16.76 16.94
N MET A 104 -1.97 16.49 15.75
CA MET A 104 -0.73 15.72 15.53
C MET A 104 0.46 16.34 16.29
N VAL A 105 0.64 17.65 16.17
CA VAL A 105 1.70 18.39 16.87
C VAL A 105 1.49 18.35 18.38
N ALA A 106 0.26 18.50 18.87
CA ALA A 106 0.00 18.40 20.30
C ALA A 106 0.36 17.01 20.85
N LEU A 107 -0.07 15.94 20.18
CA LEU A 107 0.16 14.56 20.62
C LEU A 107 1.64 14.17 20.59
N ILE A 108 2.37 14.52 19.51
CA ILE A 108 3.78 14.14 19.35
C ILE A 108 4.69 14.82 20.38
N TYR A 109 4.36 16.04 20.81
CA TYR A 109 5.09 16.74 21.86
C TYR A 109 4.63 16.32 23.25
N ALA A 110 3.34 16.05 23.46
CA ALA A 110 2.80 15.72 24.78
C ALA A 110 3.42 14.45 25.38
N ALA A 111 3.62 13.40 24.59
CA ALA A 111 4.21 12.14 25.07
C ALA A 111 5.64 12.31 25.65
N PRO A 112 6.63 12.84 24.92
CA PRO A 112 7.98 13.00 25.45
C PRO A 112 8.09 14.14 26.48
N LEU A 113 7.26 15.19 26.41
CA LEU A 113 7.25 16.24 27.45
C LEU A 113 6.78 15.68 28.80
N THR A 114 5.73 14.85 28.81
CA THR A 114 5.24 14.22 30.06
C THR A 114 6.24 13.20 30.61
N ALA A 115 6.98 12.49 29.75
CA ALA A 115 8.12 11.67 30.18
C ALA A 115 9.24 12.52 30.81
N GLY A 116 9.55 13.68 30.23
CA GLY A 116 10.49 14.66 30.80
C GLY A 116 10.06 15.14 32.18
N VAL A 117 8.79 15.49 32.35
CA VAL A 117 8.22 15.87 33.67
C VAL A 117 8.28 14.72 34.67
N ALA A 118 7.95 13.50 34.24
CA ALA A 118 8.04 12.32 35.09
C ALA A 118 9.47 12.14 35.65
N ALA A 119 10.46 12.30 34.78
CA ALA A 119 11.85 12.11 35.12
C ALA A 119 12.41 13.26 35.99
N THR A 120 12.01 14.51 35.76
CA THR A 120 12.38 15.61 36.67
C THR A 120 11.74 15.50 38.05
N MET A 121 10.50 14.98 38.15
CA MET A 121 9.86 14.71 39.43
C MET A 121 10.54 13.57 40.20
N ASP A 122 10.98 12.52 39.50
CA ASP A 122 11.76 11.45 40.11
C ASP A 122 13.11 11.98 40.63
N TYR A 123 13.77 12.84 39.85
CA TYR A 123 14.99 13.55 40.28
C TYR A 123 14.77 14.43 41.53
N ALA A 124 13.59 15.05 41.68
CA ALA A 124 13.22 15.82 42.87
C ALA A 124 12.86 14.95 44.10
N GLY A 125 12.87 13.62 43.97
CA GLY A 125 12.51 12.67 45.02
C GLY A 125 11.02 12.38 45.14
N TRP A 126 10.18 12.85 44.21
CA TRP A 126 8.74 12.62 44.21
C TRP A 126 8.38 11.36 43.41
N ILE A 127 8.86 10.20 43.88
CA ILE A 127 8.79 8.92 43.16
C ILE A 127 7.35 8.54 42.77
N THR A 128 6.38 8.74 43.67
CA THR A 128 4.97 8.41 43.40
C THR A 128 4.39 9.28 42.29
N ALA A 129 4.69 10.58 42.29
CA ALA A 129 4.22 11.49 41.23
C ALA A 129 4.90 11.15 39.89
N GLY A 130 6.21 10.89 39.90
CA GLY A 130 6.95 10.48 38.70
C GLY A 130 6.35 9.23 38.04
N ARG A 131 5.96 8.22 38.83
CA ARG A 131 5.28 7.01 38.32
C ARG A 131 3.94 7.31 37.65
N VAL A 132 3.13 8.19 38.24
CA VAL A 132 1.84 8.59 37.64
C VAL A 132 2.06 9.31 36.31
N TRP A 133 3.01 10.24 36.24
CA TRP A 133 3.33 10.94 35.00
C TRP A 133 3.92 10.02 33.93
N ALA A 134 4.71 9.02 34.31
CA ALA A 134 5.19 8.01 33.38
C ALA A 134 4.04 7.20 32.75
N LEU A 135 3.04 6.80 33.54
CA LEU A 135 1.84 6.13 33.02
C LEU A 135 1.05 7.02 32.07
N ILE A 136 0.89 8.30 32.39
CA ILE A 136 0.23 9.28 31.51
C ILE A 136 0.98 9.39 30.18
N SER A 137 2.32 9.39 30.20
CA SER A 137 3.14 9.43 28.99
C SER A 137 2.93 8.21 28.09
N PHE A 138 2.84 7.00 28.67
CA PHE A 138 2.52 5.79 27.91
C PHE A 138 1.13 5.86 27.25
N ILE A 139 0.11 6.32 27.98
CA ILE A 139 -1.24 6.49 27.44
C ILE A 139 -1.25 7.52 26.30
N LEU A 140 -0.53 8.64 26.44
CA LEU A 140 -0.41 9.64 25.38
C LEU A 140 0.32 9.10 24.14
N ASN A 141 1.35 8.29 24.33
CA ASN A 141 2.05 7.63 23.22
C ASN A 141 1.15 6.61 22.50
N ASP A 142 0.35 5.86 23.24
CA ASP A 142 -0.61 4.91 22.66
C ASP A 142 -1.74 5.63 21.91
N LEU A 143 -2.24 6.75 22.45
CA LEU A 143 -3.21 7.61 21.77
C LEU A 143 -2.63 8.22 20.49
N TRP A 144 -1.35 8.62 20.52
CA TRP A 144 -0.60 9.04 19.33
C TRP A 144 -0.52 7.91 18.29
N MET A 145 -0.21 6.69 18.70
CA MET A 145 -0.19 5.53 17.80
C MET A 145 -1.55 5.26 17.19
N CYS A 146 -2.62 5.24 17.99
CA CYS A 146 -3.99 5.09 17.51
C CYS A 146 -4.35 6.19 16.50
N PHE A 147 -3.95 7.43 16.75
CA PHE A 147 -4.17 8.54 15.82
C PHE A 147 -3.46 8.31 14.48
N VAL A 148 -2.18 7.94 14.50
CA VAL A 148 -1.42 7.66 13.28
C VAL A 148 -2.00 6.47 12.52
N PHE A 149 -2.40 5.41 13.22
CA PHE A 149 -3.07 4.26 12.62
C PHE A 149 -4.43 4.65 12.02
N ALA A 150 -5.22 5.47 12.69
CA ALA A 150 -6.49 5.96 12.16
C ALA A 150 -6.29 6.79 10.87
N GLN A 151 -5.18 7.54 10.77
CA GLN A 151 -4.83 8.27 9.54
C GLN A 151 -4.24 7.37 8.45
N ALA A 152 -3.64 6.23 8.82
CA ALA A 152 -3.15 5.22 7.89
C ALA A 152 -4.26 4.27 7.40
N MET A 153 -5.33 4.12 8.18
CA MET A 153 -6.50 3.34 7.80
C MET A 153 -7.26 4.01 6.66
N GLU A 154 -7.77 3.16 5.80
CA GLU A 154 -8.10 3.50 4.43
C GLU A 154 -9.59 3.83 4.30
N SER A 155 -9.94 4.94 3.64
CA SER A 155 -11.28 5.50 3.74
C SER A 155 -12.32 4.81 2.86
N ARG A 156 -11.98 4.24 1.68
CA ARG A 156 -12.95 3.55 0.81
C ARG A 156 -12.42 2.90 -0.50
N GLY A 157 -11.12 2.70 -0.73
CA GLY A 157 -10.64 2.45 -2.11
C GLY A 157 -9.28 1.77 -2.38
N GLY A 158 -8.72 0.99 -1.46
CA GLY A 158 -7.38 0.39 -1.55
C GLY A 158 -6.17 1.28 -1.20
N LEU A 159 -6.28 2.62 -1.11
CA LEU A 159 -5.12 3.52 -0.92
C LEU A 159 -5.29 4.60 0.16
N PRO A 160 -4.24 4.87 0.97
CA PRO A 160 -4.24 5.92 1.98
C PRO A 160 -4.19 7.31 1.34
N GLU A 161 -5.33 8.01 1.29
CA GLU A 161 -5.49 9.31 0.61
C GLU A 161 -4.68 10.47 1.21
N LYS A 162 -4.24 10.35 2.47
CA LYS A 162 -3.60 11.44 3.24
C LYS A 162 -2.08 11.41 3.28
N PHE A 163 -1.49 10.32 2.80
CA PHE A 163 -0.06 10.29 2.60
C PHE A 163 0.23 11.00 1.30
N ASN A 164 1.35 11.75 1.26
CA ASN A 164 1.91 12.19 -0.01
C ASN A 164 2.35 10.95 -0.78
N THR A 165 1.40 10.25 -1.41
CA THR A 165 1.71 9.40 -2.55
C THR A 165 2.43 10.29 -3.54
N VAL A 166 3.55 9.80 -4.06
CA VAL A 166 4.31 10.50 -5.09
C VAL A 166 3.41 10.57 -6.33
N ASP A 167 2.58 11.60 -6.35
CA ASP A 167 1.70 11.96 -7.46
C ASP A 167 2.51 12.33 -8.70
N ILE A 168 3.85 12.38 -8.64
CA ILE A 168 4.68 12.59 -9.82
C ILE A 168 4.37 11.56 -10.93
N SER A 169 4.00 10.33 -10.59
CA SER A 169 3.55 9.36 -11.60
C SER A 169 2.07 9.49 -11.96
N SER A 170 1.23 10.00 -11.07
CA SER A 170 -0.21 10.13 -11.35
C SER A 170 -0.48 11.41 -12.15
N ASP A 171 0.18 12.52 -11.84
CA ASP A 171 0.02 13.83 -12.48
C ASP A 171 0.59 13.81 -13.91
N VAL A 172 1.71 13.09 -14.14
CA VAL A 172 2.22 12.78 -15.49
C VAL A 172 1.26 11.86 -16.28
N MET A 173 0.44 11.05 -15.60
CA MET A 173 -0.52 10.15 -16.25
C MET A 173 -1.97 10.65 -16.25
N SER A 174 -2.29 11.69 -15.48
CA SER A 174 -3.63 12.23 -15.26
C SER A 174 -3.92 13.42 -16.18
N ASP A 175 -2.91 13.93 -16.87
CA ASP A 175 -3.12 14.95 -17.88
C ASP A 175 -4.04 14.37 -18.98
N ASN A 176 -5.16 15.06 -19.23
CA ASN A 176 -6.30 14.60 -20.03
C ASN A 176 -5.94 14.04 -21.42
N SER A 177 -4.74 14.37 -21.91
CA SER A 177 -4.05 13.77 -23.05
C SER A 177 -4.16 12.24 -23.05
N MET A 178 -3.81 11.58 -21.95
CA MET A 178 -3.74 10.11 -21.94
C MET A 178 -5.12 9.46 -21.77
N GLN A 179 -6.04 10.12 -21.08
CA GLN A 179 -7.43 9.64 -21.04
C GLN A 179 -8.09 9.73 -22.41
N HIS A 180 -7.91 10.83 -23.15
CA HIS A 180 -8.41 10.95 -24.52
C HIS A 180 -7.77 9.91 -25.44
N PHE A 181 -6.45 9.74 -25.34
CA PHE A 181 -5.72 8.72 -26.09
C PHE A 181 -6.27 7.31 -25.81
N VAL A 182 -6.42 6.94 -24.53
CA VAL A 182 -6.95 5.61 -24.14
C VAL A 182 -8.40 5.45 -24.58
N LYS A 183 -9.22 6.51 -24.54
CA LYS A 183 -10.63 6.47 -24.99
C LYS A 183 -10.74 6.28 -26.50
N ASP A 184 -9.94 7.03 -27.26
CA ASP A 184 -9.90 6.95 -28.72
C ASP A 184 -9.40 5.56 -29.15
N GLU A 185 -8.40 5.02 -28.45
CA GLU A 185 -7.86 3.69 -28.75
C GLU A 185 -8.77 2.53 -28.31
N LEU A 186 -9.49 2.66 -27.18
CA LEU A 186 -10.49 1.66 -26.79
C LEU A 186 -11.68 1.66 -27.74
N HIS A 187 -12.05 2.85 -28.23
CA HIS A 187 -13.09 2.99 -29.23
C HIS A 187 -12.68 2.32 -30.55
N ASP A 188 -11.43 2.47 -30.98
CA ASP A 188 -10.88 1.78 -32.16
C ASP A 188 -10.77 0.25 -31.99
N LEU A 189 -10.63 -0.23 -30.76
CA LEU A 189 -10.68 -1.67 -30.44
C LEU A 189 -12.11 -2.22 -30.30
N GLY A 190 -13.14 -1.38 -30.44
CA GLY A 190 -14.55 -1.77 -30.32
C GLY A 190 -14.99 -2.12 -28.88
N ILE A 191 -14.24 -1.69 -27.87
CA ILE A 191 -14.53 -1.95 -26.45
C ILE A 191 -15.38 -0.79 -25.93
N ASP A 192 -16.65 -1.06 -25.60
CA ASP A 192 -17.59 -0.04 -25.13
C ASP A 192 -17.17 0.51 -23.75
N THR A 193 -16.81 1.80 -23.72
CA THR A 193 -16.31 2.51 -22.54
C THR A 193 -17.42 3.01 -21.61
N LYS A 194 -18.70 2.74 -21.91
CA LYS A 194 -19.84 3.20 -21.08
C LYS A 194 -19.86 2.64 -19.65
N ASN A 195 -19.15 1.55 -19.37
CA ASN A 195 -18.94 1.02 -18.03
C ASN A 195 -17.44 0.99 -17.66
N PRO A 196 -16.85 2.12 -17.25
CA PRO A 196 -15.44 2.16 -16.83
C PRO A 196 -15.18 1.34 -15.55
N GLY A 197 -16.23 0.98 -14.79
CA GLY A 197 -16.15 0.11 -13.62
C GLY A 197 -15.72 -1.32 -13.91
N ASP A 198 -16.09 -1.88 -15.07
CA ASP A 198 -15.70 -3.26 -15.45
C ASP A 198 -14.21 -3.35 -15.82
N PHE A 199 -13.58 -2.22 -16.17
CA PHE A 199 -12.16 -2.17 -16.52
C PHE A 199 -11.26 -1.82 -15.32
N LEU A 200 -11.78 -1.08 -14.34
CA LEU A 200 -10.94 -0.56 -13.27
C LEU A 200 -10.75 -1.52 -12.09
N TRP A 201 -11.75 -2.30 -11.70
CA TRP A 201 -11.64 -3.37 -10.71
C TRP A 201 -12.85 -4.30 -10.87
N GLY A 202 -12.65 -5.57 -11.21
CA GLY A 202 -13.75 -6.53 -11.38
C GLY A 202 -14.41 -6.96 -10.08
N THR A 203 -14.92 -6.01 -9.29
CA THR A 203 -15.55 -6.21 -7.97
C THR A 203 -16.99 -5.68 -7.91
N SER A 204 -17.54 -5.14 -9.00
CA SER A 204 -18.89 -4.55 -8.98
C SER A 204 -20.04 -5.55 -9.18
N ASN A 205 -19.76 -6.82 -9.51
CA ASN A 205 -20.80 -7.80 -9.85
C ASN A 205 -20.69 -9.15 -9.10
N LEU A 206 -20.11 -9.21 -7.89
CA LEU A 206 -20.25 -10.43 -7.10
C LEU A 206 -21.63 -10.52 -6.46
N THR A 207 -22.41 -11.39 -7.09
CA THR A 207 -23.72 -11.87 -6.67
C THR A 207 -23.56 -12.78 -5.44
N LYS A 208 -24.59 -12.78 -4.59
CA LYS A 208 -24.68 -13.38 -3.25
C LYS A 208 -24.44 -14.90 -3.11
N ASP A 209 -24.03 -15.59 -4.17
CA ASP A 209 -24.02 -17.05 -4.26
C ASP A 209 -22.60 -17.66 -4.32
N SER A 210 -21.57 -16.97 -3.82
CA SER A 210 -20.20 -17.50 -3.84
C SER A 210 -20.00 -18.67 -2.85
N PRO A 211 -19.28 -19.73 -3.27
CA PRO A 211 -19.04 -20.92 -2.45
C PRO A 211 -18.14 -20.63 -1.23
N PRO A 212 -18.23 -21.45 -0.15
CA PRO A 212 -17.46 -21.27 1.08
C PRO A 212 -15.94 -21.21 0.84
N GLU A 213 -15.27 -20.29 1.53
CA GLU A 213 -13.85 -19.91 1.37
C GLU A 213 -12.86 -21.09 1.51
N GLU A 214 -13.16 -22.09 2.34
CA GLU A 214 -12.34 -23.31 2.47
C GLU A 214 -12.26 -24.13 1.19
N ILE A 215 -13.34 -24.19 0.41
CA ILE A 215 -13.40 -24.98 -0.84
C ILE A 215 -12.56 -24.30 -1.94
N LEU A 216 -12.46 -22.97 -1.89
CA LEU A 216 -11.63 -22.20 -2.82
C LEU A 216 -10.15 -22.32 -2.51
N LYS A 217 -9.80 -22.37 -1.23
CA LYS A 217 -8.41 -22.55 -0.79
C LYS A 217 -7.88 -23.93 -1.16
N GLU A 218 -8.67 -24.98 -0.94
CA GLU A 218 -8.32 -26.35 -1.32
C GLU A 218 -8.13 -26.49 -2.84
N LYS A 219 -9.02 -25.88 -3.64
CA LYS A 219 -8.86 -25.86 -5.10
C LYS A 219 -7.60 -25.12 -5.57
N CYS A 220 -7.25 -24.02 -4.90
CA CYS A 220 -6.06 -23.26 -5.27
C CYS A 220 -4.77 -24.05 -5.00
N GLU A 221 -4.70 -24.75 -3.85
CA GLU A 221 -3.56 -25.60 -3.50
C GLU A 221 -3.41 -26.81 -4.45
N ASP A 222 -4.52 -27.38 -4.91
CA ASP A 222 -4.50 -28.48 -5.88
C ASP A 222 -4.04 -28.03 -7.28
N GLU A 223 -4.44 -26.83 -7.72
CA GLU A 223 -4.00 -26.26 -9.00
C GLU A 223 -2.53 -25.84 -8.99
N GLU A 224 -2.03 -25.33 -7.86
CA GLU A 224 -0.61 -25.02 -7.67
C GLU A 224 0.26 -26.28 -7.76
N ARG A 225 -0.18 -27.41 -7.15
CA ARG A 225 0.51 -28.70 -7.30
C ARG A 225 0.47 -29.26 -8.73
N GLU A 226 -0.58 -29.00 -9.51
CA GLU A 226 -0.63 -29.37 -10.93
C GLU A 226 0.38 -28.55 -11.75
N LEU A 227 0.49 -27.25 -11.48
CA LEU A 227 1.48 -26.38 -12.14
C LEU A 227 2.92 -26.82 -11.80
N GLU A 228 3.21 -27.11 -10.53
CA GLU A 228 4.52 -27.62 -10.12
C GLU A 228 4.90 -28.91 -10.84
N LYS A 229 3.95 -29.83 -11.04
CA LYS A 229 4.19 -31.06 -11.82
C LYS A 229 4.50 -30.77 -13.30
N ILE A 230 3.83 -29.79 -13.89
CA ILE A 230 4.08 -29.39 -15.28
C ILE A 230 5.47 -28.77 -15.41
N PHE A 231 5.86 -27.87 -14.49
CA PHE A 231 7.19 -27.26 -14.51
C PHE A 231 8.31 -28.25 -14.17
N ALA A 232 8.09 -29.20 -13.26
CA ALA A 232 9.04 -30.27 -12.97
C ALA A 232 9.27 -31.16 -14.19
N ALA A 233 8.21 -31.49 -14.95
CA ALA A 233 8.31 -32.28 -16.17
C ALA A 233 9.03 -31.55 -17.33
N GLU A 234 9.02 -30.20 -17.33
CA GLU A 234 9.73 -29.40 -18.33
C GLU A 234 11.24 -29.26 -18.01
N ASN A 235 11.61 -29.30 -16.73
CA ASN A 235 13.00 -29.16 -16.28
C ASN A 235 13.84 -30.44 -16.51
N ASP A 236 13.22 -31.58 -16.81
CA ASP A 236 13.89 -32.86 -17.12
C ASP A 236 14.52 -32.93 -18.54
N GLY A 237 14.72 -31.78 -19.20
CA GLY A 237 15.83 -31.62 -20.14
C GLY A 237 15.54 -31.79 -21.63
N SER A 238 14.28 -31.67 -22.07
CA SER A 238 13.96 -31.55 -23.50
C SER A 238 13.56 -30.11 -23.81
N GLY A 239 14.49 -29.32 -24.35
CA GLY A 239 14.29 -27.94 -24.81
C GLY A 239 13.41 -27.85 -26.07
N GLY A 240 12.26 -28.51 -26.06
CA GLY A 240 11.26 -28.55 -27.12
C GLY A 240 10.07 -27.67 -26.76
N LYS A 241 9.62 -26.86 -27.71
CA LYS A 241 8.37 -26.08 -27.66
C LYS A 241 7.27 -26.86 -26.92
N LEU A 242 6.65 -26.22 -25.91
CA LEU A 242 5.49 -26.79 -25.20
C LEU A 242 4.52 -27.42 -26.19
N SER A 243 4.14 -28.67 -25.93
CA SER A 243 3.12 -29.38 -26.72
C SER A 243 1.83 -28.55 -26.75
N ALA A 244 1.12 -28.54 -27.88
CA ALA A 244 -0.18 -27.86 -28.01
C ALA A 244 -1.18 -28.28 -26.91
N MET A 245 -1.04 -29.51 -26.39
CA MET A 245 -1.81 -30.02 -25.27
C MET A 245 -1.43 -29.35 -23.93
N GLN A 246 -0.14 -29.08 -23.69
CA GLN A 246 0.33 -28.38 -22.49
C GLN A 246 -0.06 -26.89 -22.53
N GLN A 247 -0.01 -26.26 -23.70
CA GLN A 247 -0.51 -24.88 -23.87
C GLN A 247 -2.00 -24.76 -23.61
N SER A 248 -2.81 -25.73 -24.08
CA SER A 248 -4.24 -25.80 -23.78
C SER A 248 -4.51 -25.99 -22.29
N LYS A 249 -3.71 -26.83 -21.60
CA LYS A 249 -3.82 -27.01 -20.15
C LYS A 249 -3.45 -25.74 -19.39
N LEU A 250 -2.35 -25.07 -19.76
CA LEU A 250 -1.92 -23.82 -19.14
C LEU A 250 -2.97 -22.71 -19.32
N ALA A 251 -3.62 -22.67 -20.48
CA ALA A 251 -4.71 -21.74 -20.76
C ALA A 251 -5.95 -21.99 -19.88
N ASN A 252 -6.29 -23.26 -19.60
CA ASN A 252 -7.38 -23.59 -18.68
C ASN A 252 -7.01 -23.29 -17.22
N LEU A 253 -5.80 -23.63 -16.79
CA LEU A 253 -5.28 -23.33 -15.45
C LEU A 253 -5.25 -21.83 -15.17
N LYS A 254 -4.84 -21.02 -16.15
CA LYS A 254 -4.92 -19.56 -16.05
C LYS A 254 -6.36 -19.07 -15.86
N LYS A 255 -7.31 -19.71 -16.53
CA LYS A 255 -8.74 -19.39 -16.46
C LYS A 255 -9.32 -19.73 -15.09
N ASP A 256 -8.88 -20.83 -14.50
CA ASP A 256 -9.32 -21.27 -13.18
C ASP A 256 -8.67 -20.47 -12.06
N PHE A 257 -7.38 -20.12 -12.17
CA PHE A 257 -6.71 -19.17 -11.26
C PHE A 257 -7.36 -17.79 -11.26
N GLU A 258 -7.73 -17.27 -12.44
CA GLU A 258 -8.49 -16.03 -12.52
C GLU A 258 -9.82 -16.15 -11.76
N LYS A 259 -10.53 -17.28 -11.93
CA LYS A 259 -11.80 -17.54 -11.24
C LYS A 259 -11.67 -17.63 -9.71
N ILE A 260 -10.59 -18.24 -9.21
CA ILE A 260 -10.28 -18.32 -7.77
C ILE A 260 -9.91 -16.94 -7.20
N ARG A 261 -9.08 -16.19 -7.93
CA ARG A 261 -8.71 -14.81 -7.55
C ARG A 261 -9.93 -13.91 -7.41
N TYR A 262 -10.91 -14.08 -8.29
CA TYR A 262 -12.20 -13.38 -8.19
C TYR A 262 -12.99 -13.79 -6.94
N CYS A 263 -13.00 -15.06 -6.54
CA CYS A 263 -13.77 -15.46 -5.36
C CYS A 263 -13.10 -15.13 -4.02
N PHE A 264 -11.76 -15.10 -3.95
CA PHE A 264 -11.01 -14.77 -2.72
C PHE A 264 -11.20 -13.30 -2.30
N TRP A 265 -11.30 -12.40 -3.26
CA TRP A 265 -11.46 -10.96 -3.00
C TRP A 265 -12.82 -10.60 -2.40
N ASP A 266 -13.86 -11.41 -2.62
CA ASP A 266 -15.19 -11.15 -2.08
C ASP A 266 -15.41 -11.73 -0.67
N GLY A 267 -14.67 -12.76 -0.27
CA GLY A 267 -14.70 -13.26 1.11
C GLY A 267 -14.17 -12.24 2.11
N TRP A 268 -13.07 -11.55 1.77
CA TRP A 268 -12.44 -10.54 2.61
C TRP A 268 -13.33 -9.30 2.88
N ARG A 269 -14.31 -9.04 2.01
CA ARG A 269 -15.22 -7.89 2.13
C ARG A 269 -16.30 -8.07 3.20
N PHE A 270 -16.64 -9.32 3.54
CA PHE A 270 -17.67 -9.61 4.54
C PHE A 270 -17.11 -9.77 5.97
N GLY A 271 -15.87 -10.23 6.13
CA GLY A 271 -15.23 -10.39 7.45
C GLY A 271 -14.93 -9.08 8.20
N LEU A 272 -14.81 -7.95 7.49
CA LEU A 272 -14.52 -6.64 8.09
C LEU A 272 -15.76 -5.93 8.65
N ILE A 273 -16.97 -6.34 8.26
CA ILE A 273 -18.23 -5.76 8.77
C ILE A 273 -18.64 -6.37 10.12
N GLU A 274 -18.25 -7.61 10.42
CA GLU A 274 -18.55 -8.26 11.71
C GLU A 274 -17.63 -7.84 12.87
N ILE A 275 -16.49 -7.19 12.61
CA ILE A 275 -15.55 -6.73 13.65
C ILE A 275 -15.89 -5.29 14.14
N THR A 276 -16.87 -4.62 13.52
CA THR A 276 -17.30 -3.25 13.89
C THR A 276 -18.74 -3.14 14.37
N ALA A 277 -19.41 -4.27 14.67
CA ALA A 277 -20.69 -4.34 15.39
C ALA A 277 -20.48 -4.93 16.79
#